data_AF-B8CP55-F1
#
_entry.id   AF-B8CP55-F1
#
_cell.length_a   1.000
_cell.length_b   1.000
_cell.length_c   1.000
_cell.angle_alpha   90.00
_cell.angle_beta   90.00
_cell.angle_gamma   90.00
#
_symmetry.space_group_name_H-M   'P 1'
#
loop_
_entity.id
_entity.type
_entity.pdbx_description
1 polymer ?
#
loop_
_entity_poly.entity_id
_entity_poly.type
_entity_poly.pdbx_seq_one_letter_code
_entity_poly.pdbx_strand_id
1 'polypeptide(L)'
;MDTQQDSYMTEETLIETVENQIADGEPRKVKETLMRLVMTGTQREEAIEWMACALAIEVSDVMQNNASFNHVRYTQHLDALPNLDWMED
;
A
#
# COMPACT_ATOMS: atom_id res chain seq x y z
N MET A 1 -3.28 24.01 -15.56
CA MET A 1 -2.70 24.45 -14.28
C MET A 1 -2.74 23.22 -13.40
N ASP A 2 -1.78 22.31 -13.56
CA ASP A 2 -1.97 20.94 -13.05
C ASP A 2 -0.61 20.35 -12.68
N THR A 3 -0.08 20.66 -11.50
CA THR A 3 1.09 19.95 -10.93
C THR A 3 1.15 19.95 -9.39
N GLN A 4 0.17 20.53 -8.70
CA GLN A 4 0.27 20.67 -7.23
C GLN A 4 -0.29 19.46 -6.47
N GLN A 5 -1.13 18.64 -7.10
CA GLN A 5 -1.78 17.48 -6.46
C GLN A 5 -0.87 16.23 -6.43
N ASP A 6 -0.02 16.03 -7.44
CA ASP A 6 1.02 14.98 -7.44
C ASP A 6 2.08 15.19 -6.34
N SER A 7 2.26 16.43 -5.86
CA SER A 7 3.28 16.75 -4.87
C SER A 7 2.98 16.23 -3.45
N TYR A 8 1.76 15.81 -3.13
CA TYR A 8 1.36 15.40 -1.78
C TYR A 8 1.42 13.88 -1.54
N MET A 9 1.35 13.08 -2.60
CA MET A 9 1.42 11.62 -2.51
C MET A 9 2.82 11.13 -2.84
N THR A 10 3.74 11.35 -1.90
CA THR A 10 5.10 10.82 -1.96
C THR A 10 5.15 9.40 -1.39
N GLU A 11 6.28 8.71 -1.62
CA GLU A 11 6.58 7.43 -0.96
C GLU A 11 6.48 7.53 0.56
N GLU A 12 7.01 8.60 1.16
CA GLU A 12 6.94 8.86 2.60
C GLU A 12 5.48 8.97 3.09
N THR A 13 4.62 9.69 2.36
CA THR A 13 3.17 9.76 2.67
C THR A 13 2.51 8.39 2.63
N LEU A 14 2.88 7.54 1.67
CA LEU A 14 2.31 6.19 1.53
C LEU A 14 2.77 5.28 2.67
N ILE A 15 4.05 5.32 3.04
CA ILE A 15 4.59 4.60 4.20
C ILE A 15 3.91 5.05 5.48
N GLU A 16 3.79 6.36 5.71
CA GLU A 16 3.09 6.92 6.86
C GLU A 16 1.61 6.46 6.90
N THR A 17 0.95 6.43 5.74
CA THR A 17 -0.44 5.96 5.64
C THR A 17 -0.56 4.49 6.04
N VAL A 18 0.37 3.63 5.57
CA VAL A 18 0.38 2.21 5.96
C VAL A 18 0.67 2.05 7.45
N GLU A 19 1.61 2.82 8.01
CA GLU A 19 1.87 2.81 9.46
C GLU A 19 0.65 3.24 10.27
N ASN A 20 -0.10 4.25 9.81
CA ASN A 20 -1.35 4.67 10.43
C ASN A 20 -2.42 3.57 10.35
N GLN A 21 -2.57 2.90 9.20
CA GLN A 21 -3.46 1.74 9.06
C GLN A 21 -3.06 0.59 9.99
N ILE A 22 -1.77 0.36 10.19
CA ILE A 22 -1.24 -0.63 11.14
C ILE A 22 -1.47 -0.19 12.58
N ALA A 23 -1.38 1.09 12.92
CA ALA A 23 -1.69 1.57 14.27
C ALA A 23 -3.18 1.37 14.57
N ASP A 24 -4.04 1.87 13.68
CA ASP A 24 -5.50 1.82 13.80
C ASP A 24 -6.02 0.38 13.71
N GLY A 25 -5.32 -0.48 12.95
CA GLY A 25 -5.76 -1.83 12.65
C GLY A 25 -6.87 -1.91 11.62
N GLU A 26 -6.99 -0.88 10.78
CA GLU A 26 -7.99 -0.82 9.74
C GLU A 26 -7.37 -0.48 8.37
N PRO A 27 -7.64 -1.29 7.32
CA PRO A 27 -8.37 -2.56 7.40
C PRO A 27 -7.60 -3.60 8.22
N ARG A 28 -8.32 -4.51 8.90
CA ARG A 28 -7.70 -5.62 9.65
C ARG A 28 -6.61 -6.37 8.85
N LYS A 29 -6.78 -6.42 7.52
CA LYS A 29 -5.83 -7.02 6.58
C LYS A 29 -4.41 -6.48 6.70
N VAL A 30 -4.24 -5.18 6.97
CA VAL A 30 -2.92 -4.55 7.01
C VAL A 30 -2.07 -5.12 8.15
N LYS A 31 -2.67 -5.34 9.33
CA LYS A 31 -2.03 -6.02 10.46
C LYS A 31 -1.71 -7.48 10.16
N GLU A 32 -2.64 -8.21 9.52
CA GLU A 32 -2.46 -9.61 9.15
C GLU A 32 -1.30 -9.80 8.15
N THR A 33 -1.23 -8.94 7.15
CA THR A 33 -0.15 -8.94 6.15
C THR A 33 1.20 -8.66 6.77
N LEU A 34 1.31 -7.61 7.59
CA LEU A 34 2.54 -7.28 8.27
C LEU A 34 3.01 -8.44 9.18
N MET A 35 2.10 -9.02 9.96
CA MET A 35 2.41 -10.16 10.82
C MET A 35 2.90 -11.35 10.00
N ARG A 36 2.21 -11.67 8.88
CA ARG A 36 2.60 -12.76 7.98
C ARG A 36 4.03 -12.57 7.47
N LEU A 37 4.34 -11.40 6.90
CA LEU A 37 5.63 -11.08 6.29
C LEU A 37 6.77 -11.18 7.32
N VAL A 38 6.59 -10.58 8.49
CA VAL A 38 7.59 -10.61 9.57
C VAL A 38 7.78 -12.04 10.10
N MET A 39 6.71 -12.82 10.29
CA MET A 39 6.81 -14.21 10.73
C MET A 39 7.52 -15.11 9.71
N THR A 40 7.50 -14.75 8.43
CA THR A 40 8.19 -15.46 7.35
C THR A 40 9.62 -14.96 7.08
N GLY A 41 10.10 -13.97 7.85
CA GLY A 41 11.49 -13.52 7.82
C GLY A 41 11.75 -12.21 7.08
N THR A 42 10.71 -11.50 6.63
CA THR A 42 10.85 -10.15 6.07
C THR A 42 11.10 -9.15 7.20
N GLN A 43 12.01 -8.19 6.98
CA GLN A 43 12.19 -7.08 7.93
C GLN A 43 10.93 -6.21 7.96
N ARG A 44 10.60 -5.61 9.11
CA ARG A 44 9.38 -4.81 9.25
C ARG A 44 9.36 -3.67 8.23
N GLU A 45 10.47 -2.95 8.14
CA GLU A 45 10.63 -1.77 7.29
C GLU A 45 10.39 -2.15 5.81
N GLU A 46 11.05 -3.20 5.34
CA GLU A 46 10.88 -3.75 3.98
C GLU A 46 9.45 -4.23 3.72
N ALA A 47 8.81 -4.88 4.70
CA ALA A 47 7.40 -5.28 4.58
C ALA A 47 6.48 -4.07 4.40
N ILE A 48 6.73 -2.97 5.12
CA ILE A 48 5.95 -1.74 5.04
C ILE A 48 6.16 -1.04 3.71
N GLU A 49 7.40 -1.00 3.19
CA GLU A 49 7.69 -0.49 1.86
C GLU A 49 6.88 -1.24 0.79
N TRP A 50 6.85 -2.57 0.82
CA TRP A 50 6.03 -3.36 -0.12
C TRP A 50 4.53 -3.11 0.02
N MET A 51 4.04 -2.95 1.26
CA MET A 51 2.65 -2.61 1.54
C MET A 51 2.31 -1.20 1.05
N ALA A 52 3.26 -0.25 1.11
CA ALA A 52 3.13 1.10 0.56
C ALA A 52 3.06 1.06 -0.97
N CYS A 53 3.84 0.20 -1.63
CA CYS A 53 3.71 0.01 -3.08
C CYS A 53 2.34 -0.57 -3.47
N ALA A 54 1.79 -1.50 -2.68
CA ALA A 54 0.43 -2.01 -2.91
C ALA A 54 -0.63 -0.90 -2.77
N LEU A 55 -0.45 0.03 -1.84
CA LEU A 55 -1.31 1.20 -1.65
C LEU A 55 -1.17 2.20 -2.81
N ALA A 56 0.05 2.38 -3.32
CA ALA A 56 0.38 3.32 -4.40
C ALA A 56 -0.43 3.06 -5.67
N ILE A 57 -0.71 1.79 -6.00
CA ILE A 57 -1.53 1.42 -7.16
C ILE A 57 -2.93 2.02 -7.04
N GLU A 58 -3.57 1.90 -5.88
CA GLU A 58 -4.90 2.43 -5.65
C GLU A 58 -4.93 3.95 -5.61
N VAL A 59 -3.96 4.55 -4.91
CA VAL A 59 -3.86 6.01 -4.81
C VAL A 59 -3.64 6.61 -6.20
N SER A 60 -2.80 5.98 -7.02
CA SER A 60 -2.56 6.42 -8.40
C SER A 60 -3.81 6.30 -9.27
N ASP A 61 -4.58 5.21 -9.16
CA ASP A 61 -5.83 5.04 -9.91
C ASP A 61 -6.89 6.08 -9.50
N VAL A 62 -7.00 6.35 -8.19
CA VAL A 62 -7.87 7.41 -7.67
C VAL A 62 -7.45 8.79 -8.20
N MET A 63 -6.16 9.09 -8.23
CA MET A 63 -5.64 10.40 -8.65
C MET A 63 -5.71 10.60 -10.17
N GLN A 64 -5.32 9.59 -10.95
CA GLN A 64 -5.17 9.72 -12.41
C GLN A 64 -6.48 9.48 -13.14
N ASN A 65 -7.29 8.53 -12.67
CA ASN A 65 -8.52 8.12 -13.35
C ASN A 65 -9.78 8.61 -12.64
N ASN A 66 -9.65 9.38 -11.55
CA ASN A 66 -10.76 9.81 -10.68
C ASN A 66 -11.65 8.62 -10.26
N ALA A 67 -11.01 7.47 -10.06
CA ALA A 67 -11.65 6.23 -9.63
C ALA A 67 -11.99 6.29 -8.12
N SER A 68 -12.84 5.37 -7.67
CA SER A 68 -12.99 5.09 -6.24
C SER A 68 -11.91 4.12 -5.78
N PHE A 69 -11.44 4.28 -4.54
CA PHE A 69 -10.44 3.37 -3.96
C PHE A 69 -10.94 1.93 -3.98
N ASN A 70 -10.19 1.01 -4.58
CA ASN A 70 -10.60 -0.39 -4.70
C ASN A 70 -10.02 -1.22 -3.54
N HIS A 71 -10.79 -1.32 -2.45
CA HIS A 71 -10.41 -2.12 -1.28
C HIS A 71 -10.15 -3.60 -1.58
N VAL A 72 -10.84 -4.17 -2.58
CA VAL A 72 -10.67 -5.58 -2.96
C VAL A 72 -9.31 -5.77 -3.63
N ARG A 73 -8.97 -4.92 -4.60
CA ARG A 73 -7.67 -4.97 -5.29
C ARG A 73 -6.51 -4.68 -4.33
N TYR A 74 -6.67 -3.70 -3.43
CA TYR A 74 -5.69 -3.46 -2.37
C TYR A 74 -5.44 -4.70 -1.50
N THR A 75 -6.51 -5.35 -1.04
CA THR A 75 -6.43 -6.58 -0.23
C THR A 75 -5.76 -7.72 -0.98
N GLN A 76 -6.00 -7.84 -2.29
CA GLN A 76 -5.38 -8.86 -3.14
C GLN A 76 -3.87 -8.63 -3.29
N HIS A 77 -3.43 -7.38 -3.51
CA HIS A 77 -1.99 -7.05 -3.55
C HIS A 77 -1.32 -7.28 -2.19
N LEU A 78 -1.98 -6.91 -1.08
CA LEU A 78 -1.51 -7.21 0.27
C LEU A 78 -1.37 -8.72 0.53
N ASP A 79 -2.19 -9.57 -0.09
CA ASP A 79 -2.07 -11.04 0.00
C ASP A 79 -0.94 -11.61 -0.85
N ALA A 80 -0.67 -10.99 -2.01
CA ALA A 80 0.40 -11.42 -2.90
C ALA A 80 1.80 -11.19 -2.30
N LEU A 81 1.96 -10.19 -1.42
CA LEU A 81 3.25 -9.88 -0.80
C LEU A 81 3.88 -11.13 -0.14
N PRO A 82 5.18 -11.39 -0.41
CA PRO A 82 6.17 -10.49 -0.99
C PRO A 82 6.28 -10.49 -2.53
N ASN A 83 5.43 -11.24 -3.23
CA ASN A 83 5.42 -11.24 -4.69
C ASN A 83 4.85 -9.89 -5.19
N LEU A 84 5.59 -9.24 -6.10
CA LEU A 84 5.25 -7.95 -6.70
C LEU A 84 4.99 -8.06 -8.22
N ASP A 85 4.71 -9.26 -8.75
CA ASP A 85 4.51 -9.51 -10.19
C ASP A 85 3.34 -8.67 -10.76
N TRP A 86 2.42 -8.23 -9.91
CA TRP A 86 1.33 -7.31 -10.26
C TRP A 86 1.79 -5.86 -10.54
N MET A 87 3.06 -5.54 -10.30
CA MET A 87 3.67 -4.28 -10.76
C MET A 87 4.28 -4.39 -12.15
N GLU A 88 4.42 -5.59 -12.68
CA GLU A 88 4.93 -5.80 -14.04
C GLU A 88 3.79 -5.55 -15.05
N ASP A 89 3.55 -4.27 -15.39
CA ASP A 89 2.80 -3.82 -16.57
C ASP A 89 3.25 -2.41 -17.03
#